data_AF-A0A2W7R4E6-F1
#
_entry.id   AF-A0A2W7R4E6-F1
#
_cell.length_a   1.000
_cell.length_b   1.000
_cell.length_c   1.000
_cell.angle_alpha   90.00
_cell.angle_beta   90.00
_cell.angle_gamma   90.00
#
_symmetry.space_group_name_H-M   'P 1'
#
loop_
_entity.id
_entity.type
_entity.pdbx_description
1 polymer ?
#
loop_
_entity_poly.entity_id
_entity_poly.type
_entity_poly.pdbx_seq_one_letter_code
_entity_poly.pdbx_strand_id
1 'polypeptide(L)'
;MKNHFYSAVIAAGLLATACSPSKNSDSEDQTTQNPQEPTAATEASSTAPVDAPAKISNQNFSAGQELDLQGISLSITATNNQPTNSLVLTTEGLEVSNDPQTIEIAGGFIRAEAEDMNSDGSPEFILFFNSYDENPEEFAIGFSVNDKKSMSRVSIPPLDAEQKKGYHGGGDMAIVETKLMRRFPIYEQNGDTWVKTDKMRQLQYSLKEGEAMRQFVVDKVTEF
;
A
#
# COMPACT_ATOMS: atom_id res chain seq x y z
N MET A 1 -27.48 26.46 -32.38
CA MET A 1 -27.36 25.44 -33.44
C MET A 1 -27.44 24.08 -32.77
N LYS A 2 -28.47 23.30 -33.08
CA LYS A 2 -28.74 21.97 -32.52
C LYS A 2 -28.25 20.93 -33.52
N ASN A 3 -27.31 20.06 -33.12
CA ASN A 3 -27.03 18.83 -33.86
C ASN A 3 -27.36 17.64 -32.94
N HIS A 4 -28.47 16.98 -33.26
CA HIS A 4 -28.74 15.58 -32.93
C HIS A 4 -28.03 14.70 -33.96
N PHE A 5 -27.63 13.48 -33.57
CA PHE A 5 -27.51 12.22 -34.35
C PHE A 5 -26.67 11.26 -33.47
N TYR A 6 -26.91 9.97 -33.22
CA TYR A 6 -28.00 9.01 -33.46
C TYR A 6 -27.68 7.78 -32.57
N SER A 7 -28.70 7.02 -32.15
CA SER A 7 -28.60 5.77 -31.39
C SER A 7 -27.96 4.61 -32.17
N ALA A 8 -27.32 3.69 -31.46
CA ALA A 8 -27.33 2.27 -31.79
C ALA A 8 -27.26 1.41 -30.51
N VAL A 9 -28.39 0.74 -30.21
CA VAL A 9 -28.55 -0.30 -29.19
C VAL A 9 -28.25 -1.64 -29.87
N ILE A 10 -27.36 -2.46 -29.28
CA ILE A 10 -27.29 -3.89 -29.59
C ILE A 10 -27.42 -4.65 -28.27
N ALA A 11 -28.58 -5.26 -28.10
CA ALA A 11 -28.84 -6.28 -27.09
C ALA A 11 -28.50 -7.65 -27.68
N ALA A 12 -27.71 -8.44 -26.96
CA ALA A 12 -27.56 -9.87 -27.20
C ALA A 12 -27.78 -10.59 -25.88
N GLY A 13 -28.95 -11.23 -25.75
CA GLY A 13 -29.24 -12.17 -24.69
C GLY A 13 -28.72 -13.56 -25.06
N LEU A 14 -28.28 -14.30 -24.05
CA LEU A 14 -28.23 -15.76 -24.12
C LEU A 14 -28.70 -16.33 -22.80
N LEU A 15 -29.73 -17.18 -22.91
CA LEU A 15 -30.34 -17.96 -21.85
C LEU A 15 -29.42 -19.12 -21.42
N ALA A 16 -29.34 -19.38 -20.12
CA ALA A 16 -28.93 -20.69 -19.60
C ALA A 16 -30.02 -21.20 -18.65
N THR A 17 -30.58 -22.35 -19.00
CA THR A 17 -31.61 -23.11 -18.28
C THR A 17 -31.01 -24.08 -17.26
N ALA A 18 -31.84 -24.45 -16.28
CA ALA A 18 -31.54 -25.13 -15.02
C ALA A 18 -31.45 -26.68 -15.06
N CYS A 19 -31.15 -27.22 -13.85
CA CYS A 19 -31.53 -28.50 -13.22
C CYS A 19 -30.49 -29.63 -13.05
N SER A 20 -30.29 -29.96 -11.75
CA SER A 20 -29.59 -31.07 -11.08
C SER A 20 -30.28 -32.45 -11.26
N PRO A 21 -30.02 -33.48 -10.42
CA PRO A 21 -28.81 -34.24 -10.09
C PRO A 21 -28.97 -35.77 -10.38
N SER A 22 -27.90 -36.56 -10.26
CA SER A 22 -27.97 -38.04 -10.28
C SER A 22 -27.42 -38.66 -8.99
N LYS A 23 -28.09 -39.72 -8.53
CA LYS A 23 -27.91 -40.44 -7.25
C LYS A 23 -27.10 -41.74 -7.40
N ASN A 24 -26.58 -42.17 -6.24
CA ASN A 24 -26.39 -43.53 -5.71
C ASN A 24 -25.44 -44.55 -6.37
N SER A 25 -24.54 -45.10 -5.53
CA SER A 25 -24.64 -46.46 -4.94
C SER A 25 -23.43 -46.67 -4.00
N ASP A 26 -23.63 -46.75 -2.68
CA ASP A 26 -23.82 -47.97 -1.87
C ASP A 26 -22.60 -48.91 -1.81
N SER A 27 -22.01 -49.05 -0.62
CA SER A 27 -21.64 -50.36 -0.05
C SER A 27 -21.47 -50.30 1.48
N GLU A 28 -22.24 -51.17 2.14
CA GLU A 28 -22.21 -51.62 3.54
C GLU A 28 -20.80 -52.17 3.92
N ASP A 29 -20.37 -52.42 5.17
CA ASP A 29 -21.02 -53.13 6.27
C ASP A 29 -20.20 -53.01 7.59
N GLN A 30 -20.87 -53.35 8.69
CA GLN A 30 -20.61 -53.33 10.12
C GLN A 30 -19.27 -53.87 10.66
N THR A 31 -18.85 -53.40 11.84
CA THR A 31 -18.97 -54.19 13.10
C THR A 31 -18.46 -53.44 14.33
N THR A 32 -19.12 -53.78 15.44
CA THR A 32 -19.00 -53.27 16.81
C THR A 32 -17.78 -53.84 17.54
N GLN A 33 -17.27 -53.12 18.54
CA GLN A 33 -17.06 -53.61 19.92
C GLN A 33 -16.29 -52.59 20.79
N ASN A 34 -16.80 -52.39 22.00
CA ASN A 34 -16.09 -51.91 23.20
C ASN A 34 -16.29 -53.03 24.24
N PRO A 35 -15.32 -53.37 25.11
CA PRO A 35 -15.24 -52.68 26.41
C PRO A 35 -13.85 -52.58 27.09
N GLN A 36 -13.72 -51.54 27.91
CA GLN A 36 -13.15 -51.49 29.27
C GLN A 36 -11.78 -50.80 29.52
N GLU A 37 -11.84 -49.98 30.57
CA GLU A 37 -10.94 -48.98 31.19
C GLU A 37 -9.49 -49.41 31.48
N PRO A 38 -8.58 -48.43 31.70
CA PRO A 38 -8.13 -48.23 33.07
C PRO A 38 -8.12 -46.77 33.57
N THR A 39 -8.23 -46.72 34.89
CA THR A 39 -8.50 -45.62 35.82
C THR A 39 -7.28 -44.73 36.15
N ALA A 40 -7.58 -43.48 36.55
CA ALA A 40 -6.84 -42.55 37.44
C ALA A 40 -5.73 -41.61 36.89
N ALA A 41 -6.12 -40.32 36.85
CA ALA A 41 -5.50 -39.10 37.46
C ALA A 41 -4.03 -38.77 37.08
N THR A 42 -3.66 -37.60 36.54
CA THR A 42 -3.81 -36.19 36.98
C THR A 42 -3.10 -35.38 35.85
N GLU A 43 -3.62 -34.35 35.21
CA GLU A 43 -3.61 -32.93 35.60
C GLU A 43 -4.42 -32.14 34.57
N ALA A 44 -5.23 -31.19 35.03
CA ALA A 44 -5.87 -30.21 34.17
C ALA A 44 -4.83 -29.20 33.68
N SER A 45 -4.68 -29.05 32.37
CA SER A 45 -4.07 -27.85 31.80
C SER A 45 -4.88 -27.39 30.59
N SER A 46 -5.23 -26.11 30.65
CA SER A 46 -6.11 -25.36 29.76
C SER A 46 -5.69 -25.49 28.30
N THR A 47 -6.59 -25.99 27.45
CA THR A 47 -6.50 -25.80 26.00
C THR A 47 -6.85 -24.36 25.66
N ALA A 48 -5.84 -23.48 25.64
CA ALA A 48 -5.95 -22.20 24.94
C ALA A 48 -5.97 -22.46 23.42
N PRO A 49 -6.80 -21.73 22.65
CA PRO A 49 -6.89 -21.92 21.21
C PRO A 49 -5.59 -21.47 20.54
N VAL A 50 -5.20 -22.26 19.53
CA VAL A 50 -4.12 -22.02 18.56
C VAL A 50 -4.03 -20.57 18.10
N ASP A 51 -2.79 -20.06 18.16
CA ASP A 51 -2.34 -18.71 17.83
C ASP A 51 -3.03 -18.09 16.61
N ALA A 52 -3.70 -16.96 16.84
CA ALA A 52 -3.84 -15.94 15.81
C ALA A 52 -2.43 -15.42 15.44
N PRO A 53 -2.16 -15.05 14.17
CA PRO A 53 -0.87 -14.51 13.80
C PRO A 53 -0.54 -13.29 14.68
N ALA A 54 0.65 -13.31 15.28
CA ALA A 54 1.15 -12.21 16.09
C ALA A 54 1.10 -10.92 15.27
N LYS A 55 0.43 -9.90 15.80
CA LYS A 55 0.35 -8.56 15.19
C LYS A 55 1.79 -8.06 14.96
N ILE A 56 2.20 -7.90 13.71
CA ILE A 56 3.51 -7.31 13.39
C ILE A 56 3.53 -5.92 14.01
N SER A 57 4.41 -5.69 14.98
CA SER A 57 4.51 -4.40 15.65
C SER A 57 5.15 -3.41 14.69
N ASN A 58 4.35 -2.52 14.11
CA ASN A 58 4.87 -1.42 13.32
C ASN A 58 5.54 -0.41 14.25
N GLN A 59 6.83 -0.64 14.52
CA GLN A 59 7.69 0.41 15.04
C GLN A 59 7.54 1.59 14.07
N ASN A 60 7.06 2.73 14.56
CA ASN A 60 6.76 3.96 13.81
C ASN A 60 5.38 4.09 13.15
N PHE A 61 4.37 3.29 13.50
CA PHE A 61 3.00 3.63 13.10
C PHE A 61 2.56 4.98 13.70
N SER A 62 1.98 5.84 12.86
CA SER A 62 1.30 7.06 13.29
C SER A 62 -0.22 6.93 13.11
N ALA A 63 -0.98 7.38 14.10
CA ALA A 63 -2.45 7.44 14.00
C ALA A 63 -2.95 8.63 13.16
N GLY A 64 -2.07 9.56 12.83
CA GLY A 64 -2.42 10.75 12.09
C GLY A 64 -1.33 11.83 12.14
N GLN A 65 -1.48 12.84 11.31
CA GLN A 65 -0.57 13.98 11.24
C GLN A 65 -1.29 15.18 10.65
N GLU A 66 -0.88 16.37 11.06
CA GLU A 66 -1.30 17.63 10.43
C GLU A 66 -0.07 18.29 9.80
N LEU A 67 -0.27 18.82 8.59
CA LEU A 67 0.72 19.55 7.82
C LEU A 67 0.11 20.89 7.39
N ASP A 68 0.92 21.93 7.32
CA ASP A 68 0.53 23.21 6.74
C ASP A 68 1.68 23.76 5.91
N LEU A 69 1.39 24.14 4.67
CA LEU A 69 2.35 24.78 3.80
C LEU A 69 1.63 25.72 2.82
N GLN A 70 2.10 26.96 2.76
CA GLN A 70 1.64 27.98 1.82
C GLN A 70 0.12 28.25 1.84
N GLY A 71 -0.48 28.10 3.03
CA GLY A 71 -1.91 28.34 3.27
C GLY A 71 -2.81 27.17 2.89
N ILE A 72 -2.24 26.00 2.60
CA ILE A 72 -2.97 24.74 2.46
C ILE A 72 -2.58 23.83 3.62
N SER A 73 -3.58 23.37 4.37
CA SER A 73 -3.40 22.42 5.46
C SER A 73 -3.91 21.04 5.05
N LEU A 74 -3.26 19.98 5.53
CA LEU A 74 -3.69 18.60 5.37
C LEU A 74 -3.73 17.91 6.74
N SER A 75 -4.91 17.46 7.14
CA SER A 75 -5.10 16.58 8.29
C SER A 75 -5.26 15.14 7.83
N ILE A 76 -4.49 14.24 8.45
CA ILE A 76 -4.43 12.82 8.13
C ILE A 76 -4.85 12.07 9.38
N THR A 77 -5.84 11.19 9.25
CA THR A 77 -6.19 10.21 10.29
C THR A 77 -6.04 8.81 9.71
N ALA A 78 -5.34 7.92 10.41
CA ALA A 78 -5.07 6.55 9.98
C ALA A 78 -5.62 5.53 10.98
N THR A 79 -6.30 4.51 10.46
CA THR A 79 -6.55 3.29 11.24
C THR A 79 -5.29 2.44 11.29
N ASN A 80 -5.24 1.45 12.19
CA ASN A 80 -4.15 0.46 12.28
C ASN A 80 -4.72 -0.96 12.15
N ASN A 81 -5.44 -1.17 11.05
CA ASN A 81 -6.04 -2.44 10.70
C ASN A 81 -5.06 -3.19 9.79
N GLN A 82 -4.75 -4.44 10.12
CA GLN A 82 -3.91 -5.29 9.25
C GLN A 82 -4.81 -6.25 8.48
N PRO A 83 -4.53 -6.51 7.19
CA PRO A 83 -3.38 -6.05 6.41
C PRO A 83 -3.58 -4.68 5.72
N THR A 84 -4.74 -4.04 5.89
CA THR A 84 -5.10 -2.81 5.17
C THR A 84 -5.53 -1.71 6.13
N ASN A 85 -4.90 -0.54 6.02
CA ASN A 85 -5.27 0.67 6.72
C ASN A 85 -6.14 1.57 5.88
N SER A 86 -7.08 2.23 6.56
CA SER A 86 -7.90 3.30 6.02
C SER A 86 -7.34 4.63 6.49
N LEU A 87 -7.09 5.55 5.57
CA LEU A 87 -6.69 6.92 5.87
C LEU A 87 -7.79 7.88 5.41
N VAL A 88 -8.11 8.85 6.25
CA VAL A 88 -8.95 9.99 5.92
C VAL A 88 -8.05 11.21 5.78
N LEU A 89 -8.08 11.82 4.60
CA LEU A 89 -7.32 13.01 4.23
C LEU A 89 -8.28 14.19 4.11
N THR A 90 -8.16 15.17 4.98
CA THR A 90 -8.98 16.38 4.96
C THR A 90 -8.07 17.57 4.68
N THR A 91 -8.32 18.26 3.57
CA THR A 91 -7.58 19.49 3.25
C THR A 91 -8.34 20.71 3.75
N GLU A 92 -7.61 21.79 4.01
CA GLU A 92 -8.19 23.13 4.18
C GLU A 92 -7.41 24.12 3.30
N GLY A 93 -8.09 25.19 2.87
CA GLY A 93 -7.48 26.25 2.06
C GLY A 93 -7.63 26.08 0.55
N LEU A 94 -8.19 24.96 0.05
CA LEU A 94 -8.46 24.81 -1.38
C LEU A 94 -9.69 25.61 -1.82
N GLU A 95 -9.64 26.23 -3.00
CA GLU A 95 -10.75 27.06 -3.51
C GLU A 95 -11.97 26.26 -3.99
N VAL A 96 -11.78 25.03 -4.49
CA VAL A 96 -12.86 24.27 -5.17
C VAL A 96 -13.50 23.21 -4.27
N SER A 97 -12.70 22.37 -3.62
CA SER A 97 -13.21 21.34 -2.71
C SER A 97 -12.17 21.00 -1.66
N ASN A 98 -12.65 20.86 -0.43
CA ASN A 98 -11.90 20.41 0.74
C ASN A 98 -12.54 19.13 1.32
N ASP A 99 -13.31 18.42 0.50
CA ASP A 99 -14.05 17.24 0.95
C ASP A 99 -13.07 16.15 1.37
N PRO A 100 -13.30 15.49 2.52
CA PRO A 100 -12.43 14.41 2.97
C PRO A 100 -12.31 13.29 1.94
N GLN A 101 -11.08 12.85 1.69
CA GLN A 101 -10.78 11.71 0.83
C GLN A 101 -10.38 10.50 1.67
N THR A 102 -11.05 9.37 1.47
CA THR A 102 -10.66 8.10 2.09
C THR A 102 -9.81 7.28 1.13
N ILE A 103 -8.67 6.77 1.60
CA ILE A 103 -7.83 5.83 0.87
C ILE A 103 -7.57 4.57 1.69
N GLU A 104 -7.56 3.42 1.03
CA GLU A 104 -7.20 2.13 1.62
C GLU A 104 -5.80 1.73 1.15
N ILE A 105 -4.91 1.40 2.10
CA ILE A 105 -3.49 1.13 1.85
C ILE A 105 -3.06 -0.16 2.57
N ALA A 106 -2.41 -1.06 1.84
CA ALA A 106 -1.77 -2.24 2.41
C ALA A 106 -0.40 -1.87 3.04
N GLY A 107 -0.44 -1.16 4.15
CA GLY A 107 0.77 -0.72 4.86
C GLY A 107 0.46 0.25 6.00
N GLY A 108 1.34 0.29 7.00
CA GLY A 108 1.28 1.18 8.16
C GLY A 108 1.63 2.61 7.81
N PHE A 109 0.75 3.58 8.07
CA PHE A 109 1.11 5.00 7.97
C PHE A 109 2.23 5.33 8.96
N ILE A 110 3.32 5.94 8.46
CA ILE A 110 4.48 6.32 9.27
C ILE A 110 4.44 7.82 9.56
N ARG A 111 4.40 8.62 8.49
CA ARG A 111 4.45 10.08 8.51
C ARG A 111 4.06 10.64 7.15
N ALA A 112 3.90 11.95 7.08
CA ALA A 112 3.80 12.70 5.86
C ALA A 112 4.74 13.92 5.88
N GLU A 113 5.14 14.37 4.71
CA GLU A 113 5.96 15.56 4.50
C GLU A 113 5.28 16.48 3.47
N ALA A 114 5.46 17.79 3.63
CA ALA A 114 4.93 18.81 2.72
C ALA A 114 6.08 19.63 2.15
N GLU A 115 6.09 19.85 0.84
CA GLU A 115 7.07 20.68 0.14
C GLU A 115 6.48 21.20 -1.19
N ASP A 116 6.90 22.36 -1.67
CA ASP A 116 6.56 22.86 -3.00
C ASP A 116 7.63 22.40 -4.00
N MET A 117 7.45 21.15 -4.46
CA MET A 117 8.50 20.39 -5.13
C MET A 117 8.76 20.85 -6.56
N ASN A 118 7.80 21.52 -7.19
CA ASN A 118 7.95 22.14 -8.51
C ASN A 118 8.06 23.67 -8.44
N SER A 119 8.03 24.28 -7.25
CA SER A 119 8.15 25.72 -7.03
C SER A 119 7.07 26.55 -7.72
N ASP A 120 5.83 26.03 -7.75
CA ASP A 120 4.68 26.70 -8.37
C ASP A 120 3.82 27.50 -7.37
N GLY A 121 4.17 27.47 -6.08
CA GLY A 121 3.43 28.13 -5.02
C GLY A 121 2.25 27.30 -4.47
N SER A 122 2.13 26.05 -4.86
CA SER A 122 1.18 25.06 -4.34
C SER A 122 1.96 23.86 -3.79
N PRO A 123 1.64 23.37 -2.59
CA PRO A 123 2.42 22.29 -2.00
C PRO A 123 2.08 20.91 -2.59
N GLU A 124 3.06 20.02 -2.56
CA GLU A 124 2.88 18.59 -2.59
C GLU A 124 2.89 18.01 -1.17
N PHE A 125 2.08 16.97 -0.96
CA PHE A 125 2.07 16.16 0.25
C PHE A 125 2.50 14.73 -0.09
N ILE A 126 3.56 14.24 0.56
CA ILE A 126 4.06 12.87 0.39
C ILE A 126 3.80 12.09 1.67
N LEU A 127 2.99 11.05 1.58
CA LEU A 127 2.66 10.16 2.69
C LEU A 127 3.53 8.91 2.59
N PHE A 128 4.16 8.54 3.69
CA PHE A 128 5.08 7.41 3.80
C PHE A 128 4.47 6.28 4.62
N PHE A 129 4.70 5.06 4.16
CA PHE A 129 4.11 3.84 4.71
C PHE A 129 5.15 2.73 4.80
N ASN A 130 5.00 1.83 5.77
CA ASN A 130 5.74 0.58 5.82
C ASN A 130 4.85 -0.57 5.38
N SER A 131 5.35 -1.47 4.53
CA SER A 131 4.64 -2.71 4.23
C SER A 131 4.49 -3.60 5.47
N TYR A 132 3.47 -4.46 5.48
CA TYR A 132 3.20 -5.41 6.56
C TYR A 132 3.91 -6.76 6.35
N ASP A 133 5.15 -6.72 5.86
CA ASP A 133 5.94 -7.91 5.53
C ASP A 133 6.99 -8.22 6.62
N GLU A 134 7.61 -9.40 6.58
CA GLU A 134 8.69 -9.78 7.50
C GLU A 134 9.93 -8.87 7.38
N ASN A 135 10.14 -8.30 6.19
CA ASN A 135 11.14 -7.27 5.92
C ASN A 135 10.42 -6.01 5.41
N PRO A 136 9.92 -5.15 6.32
CA PRO A 136 9.15 -3.98 5.93
C PRO A 136 9.91 -3.10 4.95
N GLU A 137 9.25 -2.74 3.85
CA GLU A 137 9.73 -1.75 2.89
C GLU A 137 8.97 -0.45 3.09
N GLU A 138 9.71 0.67 3.12
CA GLU A 138 9.08 1.98 3.04
C GLU A 138 8.65 2.28 1.60
N PHE A 139 7.41 2.71 1.43
CA PHE A 139 6.88 3.21 0.17
C PHE A 139 6.09 4.50 0.40
N ALA A 140 5.80 5.23 -0.67
CA ALA A 140 5.14 6.52 -0.59
C ALA A 140 3.97 6.66 -1.57
N ILE A 141 3.05 7.57 -1.23
CA ILE A 141 1.99 8.07 -2.11
C ILE A 141 2.07 9.58 -2.09
N GLY A 142 2.06 10.18 -3.28
CA GLY A 142 2.10 11.63 -3.44
C GLY A 142 0.74 12.22 -3.79
N PHE A 143 0.53 13.44 -3.33
CA PHE A 143 -0.55 14.34 -3.73
C PHE A 143 0.05 15.69 -4.10
N SER A 144 -0.51 16.33 -5.11
CA SER A 144 -0.14 17.67 -5.54
C SER A 144 -1.36 18.56 -5.50
N VAL A 145 -1.19 19.75 -4.94
CA VAL A 145 -2.19 20.81 -4.99
C VAL A 145 -2.06 21.53 -6.33
N ASN A 146 -3.16 21.63 -7.07
CA ASN A 146 -3.21 22.28 -8.37
C ASN A 146 -3.74 23.71 -8.20
N ASP A 147 -2.87 24.71 -8.35
CA ASP A 147 -3.19 26.14 -8.30
C ASP A 147 -4.00 26.55 -7.05
N LYS A 148 -3.73 25.93 -5.89
CA LYS A 148 -4.52 26.09 -4.64
C LYS A 148 -6.02 25.83 -4.76
N LYS A 149 -6.46 25.17 -5.83
CA LYS A 149 -7.88 24.94 -6.14
C LYS A 149 -8.33 23.54 -5.80
N SER A 150 -7.52 22.55 -6.16
CA SER A 150 -7.85 21.13 -6.00
C SER A 150 -6.60 20.34 -5.62
N MET A 151 -6.79 19.09 -5.21
CA MET A 151 -5.70 18.16 -4.94
C MET A 151 -5.90 16.89 -5.76
N SER A 152 -4.82 16.40 -6.36
CA SER A 152 -4.80 15.15 -7.13
C SER A 152 -3.63 14.26 -6.70
N ARG A 153 -3.76 12.94 -6.90
CA ARG A 153 -2.62 12.04 -6.72
C ARG A 153 -1.47 12.42 -7.66
N VAL A 154 -0.27 12.03 -7.26
CA VAL A 154 0.95 12.06 -8.08
C VAL A 154 1.43 10.63 -8.24
N SER A 155 1.83 10.25 -9.45
CA SER A 155 2.41 8.93 -9.71
C SER A 155 3.85 8.87 -9.21
N ILE A 156 4.21 7.83 -8.45
CA ILE A 156 5.60 7.50 -8.10
C ILE A 156 5.95 6.19 -8.82
N PRO A 157 6.91 6.18 -9.75
CA PRO A 157 7.19 4.99 -10.54
C PRO A 157 7.85 3.92 -9.67
N PRO A 158 7.52 2.63 -9.89
CA PRO A 158 8.24 1.54 -9.25
C PRO A 158 9.69 1.49 -9.75
N LEU A 159 10.57 0.81 -9.01
CA LEU A 159 11.93 0.55 -9.48
C LEU A 159 11.90 -0.28 -10.78
N ASP A 160 12.68 0.14 -11.78
CA ASP A 160 12.90 -0.61 -13.01
C ASP A 160 13.86 -1.81 -12.80
N ALA A 161 14.11 -2.58 -13.86
CA ALA A 161 14.95 -3.79 -13.78
C ALA A 161 16.41 -3.49 -13.42
N GLU A 162 16.96 -2.36 -13.85
CA GLU A 162 18.35 -1.97 -13.54
C GLU A 162 18.43 -1.47 -12.09
N GLN A 163 17.49 -0.62 -11.71
CA GLN A 163 17.37 -0.06 -10.36
C GLN A 163 17.13 -1.14 -9.30
N LYS A 164 16.51 -2.27 -9.66
CA LYS A 164 16.27 -3.42 -8.77
C LYS A 164 17.45 -4.37 -8.59
N LYS A 165 18.57 -4.21 -9.32
CA LYS A 165 19.71 -5.16 -9.19
C LYS A 165 20.29 -5.15 -7.78
N GLY A 166 20.27 -6.29 -7.10
CA GLY A 166 20.73 -6.38 -5.71
C GLY A 166 19.76 -5.74 -4.70
N TYR A 167 18.53 -5.44 -5.09
CA TYR A 167 17.49 -4.97 -4.18
C TYR A 167 16.84 -6.16 -3.45
N HIS A 168 16.86 -6.15 -2.12
CA HIS A 168 16.30 -7.20 -1.27
C HIS A 168 15.38 -6.65 -0.16
N GLY A 169 14.65 -5.58 -0.47
CA GLY A 169 13.74 -4.93 0.47
C GLY A 169 14.43 -3.96 1.43
N GLY A 170 13.62 -3.37 2.30
CA GLY A 170 14.03 -2.32 3.22
C GLY A 170 14.41 -1.01 2.51
N GLY A 171 15.11 -0.15 3.24
CA GLY A 171 15.44 1.19 2.79
C GLY A 171 14.46 2.23 3.30
N ASP A 172 14.79 3.50 3.03
CA ASP A 172 14.02 4.66 3.48
C ASP A 172 13.66 5.54 2.28
N MET A 173 12.58 6.30 2.43
CA MET A 173 12.23 7.39 1.53
C MET A 173 12.14 8.70 2.30
N ALA A 174 12.45 9.85 1.68
CA ALA A 174 12.33 11.17 2.32
C ALA A 174 12.31 12.28 1.27
N ILE A 175 11.75 13.45 1.61
CA ILE A 175 11.96 14.67 0.85
C ILE A 175 13.30 15.29 1.25
N VAL A 176 14.12 15.63 0.27
CA VAL A 176 15.37 16.39 0.44
C VAL A 176 15.34 17.54 -0.55
N GLU A 177 15.25 18.77 -0.03
CA GLU A 177 14.94 19.95 -0.85
C GLU A 177 13.67 19.70 -1.65
N THR A 178 13.67 19.91 -2.96
CA THR A 178 12.50 19.69 -3.83
C THR A 178 12.49 18.31 -4.49
N LYS A 179 13.18 17.32 -3.89
CA LYS A 179 13.34 15.98 -4.44
C LYS A 179 12.83 14.92 -3.49
N LEU A 180 12.14 13.92 -4.05
CA LEU A 180 11.87 12.69 -3.33
C LEU A 180 13.11 11.80 -3.48
N MET A 181 13.61 11.29 -2.36
CA MET A 181 14.75 10.39 -2.31
C MET A 181 14.26 9.01 -1.89
N ARG A 182 14.76 7.97 -2.56
CA ARG A 182 14.62 6.57 -2.14
C ARG A 182 16.00 5.97 -2.03
N ARG A 183 16.35 5.39 -0.89
CA ARG A 183 17.64 4.73 -0.70
C ARG A 183 17.48 3.34 -0.10
N PHE A 184 18.30 2.40 -0.51
CA PHE A 184 18.30 1.05 0.02
C PHE A 184 19.68 0.40 -0.10
N PRO A 185 20.00 -0.57 0.78
CA PRO A 185 21.25 -1.32 0.68
C PRO A 185 21.31 -2.21 -0.55
N ILE A 186 22.51 -2.38 -1.10
CA ILE A 186 22.77 -3.29 -2.22
C ILE A 186 23.23 -4.64 -1.68
N TYR A 187 22.68 -5.71 -2.24
CA TYR A 187 23.06 -7.09 -1.95
C TYR A 187 23.73 -7.72 -3.16
N GLU A 188 24.72 -8.58 -2.89
CA GLU A 188 25.39 -9.39 -3.89
C GLU A 188 25.12 -10.87 -3.64
N GLN A 189 25.09 -11.64 -4.72
CA GLN A 189 24.86 -13.07 -4.63
C GLN A 189 26.16 -13.79 -4.26
N ASN A 190 26.09 -14.61 -3.22
CA ASN A 190 27.15 -15.51 -2.79
C ASN A 190 26.60 -16.94 -2.71
N GLY A 191 26.80 -17.70 -3.78
CA GLY A 191 26.14 -19.00 -3.98
C GLY A 191 24.61 -18.86 -4.01
N ASP A 192 23.92 -19.58 -3.13
CA ASP A 192 22.46 -19.56 -3.01
C ASP A 192 21.94 -18.48 -2.05
N THR A 193 22.83 -17.62 -1.53
CA THR A 193 22.48 -16.58 -0.54
C THR A 193 22.73 -15.17 -1.06
N TRP A 194 21.96 -14.21 -0.55
CA TRP A 194 22.15 -12.79 -0.79
C TRP A 194 22.80 -12.15 0.42
N VAL A 195 23.94 -11.50 0.21
CA VAL A 195 24.73 -10.88 1.27
C VAL A 195 24.70 -9.37 1.10
N LYS A 196 24.33 -8.67 2.17
CA LYS A 196 24.34 -7.20 2.21
C LYS A 196 25.76 -6.69 2.03
N THR A 197 25.96 -5.77 1.09
CA THR A 197 27.24 -5.07 0.89
C THR A 197 27.36 -3.86 1.82
N ASP A 198 28.49 -3.17 1.78
CA ASP A 198 28.67 -1.85 2.39
C ASP A 198 28.08 -0.70 1.55
N LYS A 199 27.60 -1.01 0.34
CA LYS A 199 27.08 -0.02 -0.60
C LYS A 199 25.58 0.24 -0.42
N MET A 200 25.20 1.46 -0.72
CA MET A 200 23.80 1.91 -0.82
C MET A 200 23.50 2.34 -2.25
N ARG A 201 22.29 2.06 -2.73
CA ARG A 201 21.74 2.71 -3.92
C ARG A 201 20.78 3.82 -3.49
N GLN A 202 20.86 4.95 -4.16
CA GLN A 202 19.97 6.08 -3.97
C GLN A 202 19.40 6.52 -5.31
N LEU A 203 18.08 6.65 -5.36
CA LEU A 203 17.32 7.24 -6.45
C LEU A 203 16.82 8.61 -6.02
N GLN A 204 17.00 9.59 -6.90
CA GLN A 204 16.44 10.93 -6.80
C GLN A 204 15.32 11.08 -7.82
N TYR A 205 14.16 11.50 -7.36
CA TYR A 205 13.00 11.77 -8.20
C TYR A 205 12.69 13.26 -8.23
N SER A 206 12.32 13.76 -9.41
CA SER A 206 11.73 15.10 -9.58
C SER A 206 10.29 15.00 -10.01
N LEU A 207 9.47 15.91 -9.49
CA LEU A 207 8.11 16.10 -9.95
C LEU A 207 8.12 16.75 -11.35
N LYS A 208 7.33 16.20 -12.27
CA LYS A 208 7.13 16.74 -13.62
C LYS A 208 5.67 16.67 -14.00
N GLU A 209 5.29 17.53 -14.93
CA GLU A 209 3.98 17.44 -15.59
C GLU A 209 3.87 16.11 -16.37
N GLY A 210 2.70 15.48 -16.25
CA GLY A 210 2.32 14.32 -17.05
C GLY A 210 1.13 14.66 -17.95
N GLU A 211 0.67 13.69 -18.75
CA GLU A 211 -0.45 13.93 -19.68
C GLU A 211 -1.79 14.18 -18.96
N ALA A 212 -1.99 13.54 -17.80
CA ALA A 212 -3.23 13.63 -17.03
C ALA A 212 -3.03 14.10 -15.59
N MET A 213 -1.89 13.77 -14.99
CA MET A 213 -1.53 14.09 -13.61
C MET A 213 -0.02 14.27 -13.52
N ARG A 214 0.45 15.05 -12.54
CA ARG A 214 1.87 15.14 -12.22
C ARG A 214 2.43 13.77 -11.84
N GLN A 215 3.71 13.59 -12.12
CA GLN A 215 4.42 12.34 -11.87
C GLN A 215 5.84 12.62 -11.41
N PHE A 216 6.32 11.79 -10.50
CA PHE A 216 7.74 11.70 -10.21
C PHE A 216 8.44 10.95 -11.33
N VAL A 217 9.62 11.42 -11.72
CA VAL A 217 10.51 10.70 -12.61
C VAL A 217 11.89 10.61 -11.99
N VAL A 218 12.57 9.49 -12.24
CA VAL A 218 13.94 9.29 -11.78
C VAL A 218 14.87 10.21 -12.59
N ASP A 219 15.52 11.13 -11.90
CA ASP A 219 16.51 12.04 -12.51
C ASP A 219 17.94 11.52 -12.32
N LYS A 220 18.20 10.84 -11.19
CA LYS A 220 19.54 10.37 -10.85
C LYS A 220 19.49 9.07 -10.05
N VAL A 221 20.41 8.17 -10.36
CA VAL A 221 20.70 6.97 -9.57
C VAL A 221 22.18 7.01 -9.21
N THR A 222 22.50 6.80 -7.94
CA THR A 222 23.88 6.77 -7.44
C THR A 222 24.09 5.58 -6.52
N GLU A 223 25.31 5.06 -6.52
CA GLU A 223 25.79 4.08 -5.55
C GLU A 223 26.97 4.67 -4.79
N PHE A 224 27.05 4.41 -3.49
CA PHE A 224 28.12 4.88 -2.62
C PHE A 224 28.39 3.90 -1.49
#